data_AF-A0A1J4U9M0-F1
#
_entry.id   AF-A0A1J4U9M0-F1
#
_cell.length_a   1.000
_cell.length_b   1.000
_cell.length_c   1.000
_cell.angle_alpha   90.00
_cell.angle_beta   90.00
_cell.angle_gamma   90.00
#
_symmetry.space_group_name_H-M   'P 1'
#
loop_
_entity.id
_entity.type
_entity.pdbx_description
1 polymer ?
#
loop_
_entity_poly.entity_id
_entity_poly.type
_entity_poly.pdbx_seq_one_letter_code
_entity_poly.pdbx_strand_id
1 'polypeptide(L)' 'MKNKILLCAAQVKSRLNFLQHLKIALVVGTILNFINQYGSIIQLSFSDFNYLRAALTYVVPFGVSVYSAATIK' A
#
# COMPACT_ATOMS: atom_id res chain seq x y z
N MET A 1 -3.22 -16.90 -16.10
CA MET A 1 -2.60 -15.99 -15.10
C MET A 1 -1.54 -15.04 -15.68
N LYS A 2 -0.67 -15.47 -16.62
CA LYS A 2 0.39 -14.61 -17.21
C LYS A 2 -0.09 -13.23 -17.72
N ASN A 3 -1.27 -13.15 -18.35
CA ASN A 3 -1.81 -11.87 -18.84
C ASN A 3 -2.10 -10.84 -17.74
N LYS A 4 -2.54 -11.27 -16.55
CA LYS A 4 -2.91 -10.34 -15.48
C LYS A 4 -1.68 -9.64 -14.87
N ILE A 5 -0.57 -10.36 -14.72
CA ILE A 5 0.68 -9.80 -14.21
C ILE A 5 1.23 -8.74 -15.18
N LEU A 6 1.12 -8.99 -16.49
CA LEU A 6 1.49 -8.04 -17.53
C LEU A 6 0.65 -6.76 -17.48
N LEU A 7 -0.67 -6.87 -17.23
CA LEU A 7 -1.55 -5.72 -17.03
C LEU A 7 -1.19 -4.92 -15.77
N CYS A 8 -0.91 -5.59 -14.65
CA CYS A 8 -0.41 -4.92 -13.44
C CYS A 8 0.92 -4.19 -13.70
N ALA A 9 1.85 -4.81 -14.43
CA ALA A 9 3.11 -4.18 -14.80
C ALA A 9 2.90 -2.94 -15.69
N ALA A 10 1.92 -2.98 -16.60
CA ALA A 10 1.56 -1.82 -17.41
C ALA A 10 1.02 -0.65 -16.57
N GLN A 11 0.21 -0.94 -15.53
CA GLN A 11 -0.27 0.09 -14.59
C GLN A 11 0.90 0.79 -13.88
N VAL A 12 1.85 0.03 -13.36
CA VAL A 12 3.00 0.59 -12.61
C VAL A 12 4.00 1.31 -13.51
N LYS A 13 4.14 0.92 -14.78
CA LYS A 13 5.11 1.51 -15.72
C LYS A 13 4.80 2.97 -16.05
N SER A 14 3.53 3.36 -16.03
CA SER A 14 3.14 4.76 -16.28
C SER A 14 3.31 5.60 -15.01
N ARG A 15 3.97 6.76 -15.12
CA ARG A 15 4.20 7.64 -13.96
C ARG A 15 2.89 8.14 -13.33
N LEU A 16 1.88 8.41 -14.15
CA LEU A 16 0.58 8.89 -13.66
C LEU A 16 -0.14 7.84 -12.81
N ASN A 17 -0.29 6.61 -13.32
CA ASN A 17 -1.00 5.57 -12.58
C ASN A 17 -0.18 5.14 -11.35
N PHE A 18 1.15 5.09 -11.46
CA PHE A 18 2.01 4.84 -10.31
C PHE A 18 1.76 5.86 -9.18
N LEU A 19 1.72 7.16 -9.50
CA LEU A 19 1.43 8.20 -8.51
C LEU A 19 0.02 8.09 -7.93
N GLN A 20 -0.97 7.66 -8.71
CA GLN A 20 -2.32 7.40 -8.21
C GLN A 20 -2.34 6.24 -7.20
N HIS A 21 -1.75 5.09 -7.55
CA HIS A 21 -1.65 3.93 -6.66
C HIS A 21 -0.85 4.26 -5.40
N LEU A 22 0.21 5.06 -5.53
CA LEU A 22 1.01 5.54 -4.41
C LEU A 22 0.20 6.46 -3.48
N LYS A 23 -0.59 7.40 -4.02
CA LYS A 23 -1.50 8.25 -3.22
C LYS A 23 -2.50 7.41 -2.43
N ILE A 24 -3.14 6.42 -3.09
CA ILE A 24 -4.07 5.51 -2.43
C ILE A 24 -3.36 4.74 -1.31
N ALA A 25 -2.17 4.21 -1.59
CA ALA A 25 -1.37 3.49 -0.62
C ALA A 25 -0.99 4.35 0.58
N LEU A 26 -0.64 5.62 0.37
CA LEU A 26 -0.33 6.54 1.46
C LEU A 26 -1.57 6.85 2.31
N VAL A 27 -2.69 7.23 1.70
CA VAL A 27 -3.91 7.58 2.46
C VAL A 27 -4.42 6.38 3.25
N VAL A 28 -4.64 5.25 2.57
CA VAL A 28 -5.19 4.04 3.19
C VAL A 28 -4.17 3.42 4.16
N GLY A 29 -2.89 3.40 3.77
CA GLY A 29 -1.82 2.86 4.59
C GLY A 29 -1.54 3.67 5.84
N THR A 30 -1.69 5.00 5.81
CA THR A 30 -1.59 5.83 7.02
C THR A 30 -2.73 5.52 7.99
N ILE A 31 -3.97 5.44 7.52
CA ILE A 31 -5.12 5.06 8.36
C ILE A 31 -4.89 3.67 8.97
N LEU A 32 -4.47 2.69 8.15
CA LEU A 32 -4.14 1.34 8.60
C LEU A 32 -3.00 1.31 9.62
N ASN A 33 -1.93 2.08 9.39
CA ASN A 33 -0.79 2.13 10.30
C ASN A 33 -1.20 2.73 11.66
N PHE A 34 -2.06 3.76 11.67
CA PHE A 34 -2.64 4.32 12.89
C PHE A 34 -3.46 3.28 13.66
N ILE A 35 -4.42 2.59 13.04
CA ILE A 35 -5.24 1.61 13.78
C ILE A 35 -4.42 0.39 14.25
N ASN A 36 -3.36 0.04 13.52
CA ASN A 36 -2.63 -1.21 13.71
C ASN A 36 -1.49 -1.09 14.76
N GLN A 37 -0.94 0.13 14.93
CA GLN A 37 0.14 0.41 15.89
C GLN A 37 -0.10 1.71 16.69
N TYR A 38 -1.38 2.07 16.88
CA TYR A 38 -1.85 3.23 17.65
C TYR A 38 -1.08 3.42 18.97
N GLY A 39 -0.95 2.36 19.76
CA GLY A 39 -0.30 2.41 21.08
C GLY A 39 1.16 2.84 20.99
N SER A 40 1.94 2.22 20.10
CA SER A 40 3.35 2.54 19.89
C SER A 40 3.56 3.96 19.35
N ILE A 41 2.64 4.44 18.49
CA ILE A 41 2.69 5.79 17.91
C ILE A 41 2.39 6.86 18.97
N ILE A 42 1.37 6.66 19.80
CA ILE A 42 0.95 7.64 20.81
C ILE A 42 1.87 7.65 22.04
N GLN A 43 2.36 6.48 22.46
CA GLN A 43 3.30 6.39 23.57
C GLN A 43 4.72 6.82 23.20
N LEU A 44 4.98 7.15 21.92
CA LEU A 44 6.31 7.40 21.36
C LEU A 44 7.32 6.26 21.67
N SER A 45 6.81 5.05 21.94
CA SER A 45 7.65 3.88 22.23
C SER A 45 8.10 3.24 20.92
N PHE A 46 9.22 3.73 20.39
CA PHE A 46 9.86 3.17 19.20
C PHE A 46 10.47 1.78 19.44
N SER A 47 10.62 1.36 20.70
CA SER A 47 11.11 0.02 21.08
C SER A 47 10.13 -1.08 20.68
N ASP A 48 8.83 -0.80 20.71
CA ASP A 48 7.76 -1.74 20.37
C ASP A 48 7.22 -1.54 18.95
N PHE A 49 7.84 -0.65 18.17
CA PHE A 49 7.38 -0.33 16.83
C PHE A 49 7.78 -1.43 15.86
N ASN A 50 6.78 -2.09 15.28
CA ASN A 50 6.99 -3.14 14.31
C ASN A 50 7.10 -2.54 12.89
N TYR A 51 8.34 -2.31 12.45
CA TYR A 51 8.65 -1.76 11.14
C TYR A 51 8.14 -2.62 9.98
N LEU A 52 8.14 -3.95 10.12
CA LEU A 52 7.62 -4.85 9.10
C LEU A 52 6.10 -4.70 8.96
N ARG A 53 5.39 -4.59 10.09
CA ARG A 53 3.95 -4.35 10.12
C ARG A 53 3.59 -2.99 9.50
N ALA A 54 4.39 -1.96 9.79
CA ALA A 54 4.25 -0.64 9.20
C ALA A 54 4.49 -0.65 7.68
N ALA A 55 5.54 -1.33 7.20
CA ALA A 55 5.81 -1.45 5.78
C ALA A 55 4.66 -2.16 5.03
N LEU A 56 4.16 -3.27 5.58
CA LEU A 56 3.07 -4.03 4.98
C LEU A 56 1.76 -3.24 4.91
N THR A 57 1.49 -2.34 5.87
CA THR A 57 0.31 -1.47 5.81
C THR A 57 0.31 -0.49 4.64
N TYR A 58 1.46 -0.22 4.01
CA TYR A 58 1.53 0.58 2.78
C TYR A 58 1.66 -0.29 1.52
N VAL A 59 2.42 -1.40 1.59
CA VAL A 59 2.63 -2.30 0.45
C VAL A 59 1.33 -3.00 0.03
N VAL A 60 0.52 -3.44 1.00
CA VAL A 60 -0.72 -4.17 0.71
C VAL A 60 -1.74 -3.29 -0.03
N PRO A 61 -2.09 -2.08 0.44
CA PRO A 61 -3.01 -1.20 -0.29
C PRO A 61 -2.49 -0.80 -1.68
N PHE A 62 -1.18 -0.60 -1.85
CA PHE A 62 -0.58 -0.37 -3.16
C PHE A 62 -0.83 -1.55 -4.11
N GLY A 63 -0.50 -2.77 -3.69
CA GLY A 63 -0.67 -3.97 -4.50
C GLY A 63 -2.12 -4.27 -4.85
N VAL A 64 -3.03 -4.10 -3.89
CA VAL A 64 -4.48 -4.27 -4.11
C VAL A 64 -5.00 -3.22 -5.09
N SER A 65 -4.58 -1.96 -4.98
CA SER A 65 -4.96 -0.90 -5.91
C SER A 65 -4.53 -1.19 -7.35
N VAL A 66 -3.28 -1.64 -7.55
CA VAL A 66 -2.75 -2.03 -8.86
C VAL A 66 -3.50 -3.22 -9.43
N TYR A 67 -3.73 -4.27 -8.63
CA TYR A 67 -4.42 -5.48 -9.08
C TYR A 67 -5.88 -5.20 -9.45
N SER A 68 -6.56 -4.35 -8.66
CA SER A 68 -7.93 -3.92 -8.91
C SER A 68 -8.02 -3.16 -10.24
N ALA A 69 -7.16 -2.16 -10.47
CA ALA A 69 -7.12 -1.40 -11.72
C ALA A 69 -6.75 -2.24 -12.95
N ALA A 70 -5.99 -3.33 -12.77
CA ALA A 70 -5.65 -4.25 -13.85
C ALA A 70 -6.74 -5.28 -14.17
N THR A 71 -7.72 -5.47 -13.27
CA THR A 71 -8.72 -6.56 -13.38
C THR A 71 -10.14 -6.04 -13.57
N ILE A 72 -10.48 -4.86 -13.04
CA ILE A 72 -11.78 -4.23 -13.24
C ILE A 72 -11.85 -3.69 -14.67
N LYS A 73 -12.91 -4.10 -15.40
CA LYS A 73 -13.22 -3.69 -16.77
C LYS A 73 -14.14 -2.49 -16.76
#